data_AF-A0A2V8XAB4-F1
#
_entry.id   AF-A0A2V8XAB4-F1
#
_cell.length_a   1.000
_cell.length_b   1.000
_cell.length_c   1.000
_cell.angle_alpha   90.00
_cell.angle_beta   90.00
_cell.angle_gamma   90.00
#
_symmetry.space_group_name_H-M   'P 1'
#
loop_
_entity.id
_entity.type
_entity.pdbx_description
1 polymer ?
#
loop_
_entity_poly.entity_id
_entity_poly.type
_entity_poly.pdbx_seq_one_letter_code
_entity_poly.pdbx_strand_id
1 'polypeptide(L)'
;MDTVMAIRLDDHAKGRARRLAEFGFVVFACDMYGNGVAGNRERVMARIMELRNDPAKLCQRARAGIDALASQPQVDGRIAAVGYCFGGMTVLELARGGIDLAGVISVHGSLGTSRPAQPGLVKAKILVCHGALDPHVPMTHVSAFVEEMNRAGADWQLIVYGGAVHGFTHEAGPFVPGVAYHAQSDARSAAAMQSFVVELFGWNANAG
;
A
#
# COMPACT_ATOMS: atom_id res chain seq x y z
N MET A 1 17.77 9.53 5.38
CA MET A 1 17.28 9.37 4.00
C MET A 1 15.84 8.96 4.11
N ASP A 2 14.95 9.62 3.38
CA ASP A 2 13.53 9.30 3.39
C ASP A 2 13.32 7.84 2.96
N THR A 3 12.40 7.14 3.60
CA THR A 3 12.34 5.68 3.53
C THR A 3 10.92 5.19 3.25
N VAL A 4 10.76 4.42 2.18
CA VAL A 4 9.47 3.91 1.70
C VAL A 4 9.50 2.39 1.69
N MET A 5 8.75 1.72 2.56
CA MET A 5 8.62 0.26 2.50
C MET A 5 7.68 -0.15 1.37
N ALA A 6 8.14 -0.99 0.44
CA ALA A 6 7.30 -1.59 -0.60
C ALA A 6 6.83 -2.97 -0.13
N ILE A 7 5.53 -3.18 0.02
CA ILE A 7 5.01 -4.46 0.52
C ILE A 7 4.61 -5.34 -0.66
N ARG A 8 5.55 -6.21 -1.11
CA ARG A 8 5.39 -7.49 -1.83
C ARG A 8 6.73 -7.90 -2.48
N LEU A 9 6.95 -9.20 -2.71
CA LEU A 9 8.16 -9.76 -3.33
C LEU A 9 7.83 -10.49 -4.64
N ASP A 10 7.47 -9.74 -5.68
CA ASP A 10 7.49 -10.18 -7.08
C ASP A 10 8.22 -9.14 -7.95
N ASP A 11 8.52 -9.45 -9.22
CA ASP A 11 9.34 -8.59 -10.07
C ASP A 11 8.67 -7.23 -10.36
N HIS A 12 7.35 -7.17 -10.31
CA HIS A 12 6.60 -5.92 -10.36
C HIS A 12 6.87 -5.05 -9.13
N ALA A 13 6.77 -5.63 -7.92
CA ALA A 13 7.06 -4.92 -6.68
C ALA A 13 8.51 -4.43 -6.63
N LYS A 14 9.48 -5.21 -7.14
CA LYS A 14 10.89 -4.79 -7.28
C LYS A 14 11.05 -3.62 -8.26
N GLY A 15 10.34 -3.65 -9.40
CA GLY A 15 10.35 -2.55 -10.37
C GLY A 15 9.80 -1.25 -9.78
N ARG A 16 8.70 -1.34 -9.01
CA ARG A 16 8.13 -0.18 -8.30
C ARG A 16 9.05 0.32 -7.20
N ALA A 17 9.70 -0.59 -6.47
CA ALA A 17 10.69 -0.25 -5.47
C ALA A 17 11.89 0.50 -6.06
N ARG A 18 12.40 0.08 -7.21
CA ARG A 18 13.48 0.78 -7.92
C ARG A 18 13.08 2.19 -8.33
N ARG A 19 11.87 2.34 -8.90
CA ARG A 19 11.36 3.66 -9.31
C ARG A 19 11.19 4.61 -8.13
N LEU A 20 10.81 4.10 -6.95
CA LEU A 20 10.79 4.88 -5.72
C LEU A 20 12.21 5.20 -5.23
N ALA A 21 13.15 4.24 -5.32
CA ALA A 21 14.54 4.48 -4.96
C ALA A 21 15.24 5.51 -5.87
N GLU A 22 14.85 5.61 -7.15
CA GLU A 22 15.30 6.66 -8.07
C GLU A 22 14.92 8.07 -7.62
N PHE A 23 13.87 8.21 -6.79
CA PHE A 23 13.49 9.48 -6.16
C PHE A 23 14.17 9.70 -4.79
N GLY A 24 15.18 8.91 -4.45
CA GLY A 24 15.99 9.06 -3.23
C GLY A 24 15.47 8.30 -2.01
N PHE A 25 14.45 7.44 -2.16
CA PHE A 25 13.89 6.67 -1.06
C PHE A 25 14.65 5.38 -0.77
N VAL A 26 14.88 5.05 0.50
CA VAL A 26 15.30 3.70 0.89
C VAL A 26 14.08 2.78 0.78
N VAL A 27 14.11 1.79 -0.11
CA VAL A 27 12.97 0.89 -0.33
C VAL A 27 13.21 -0.52 0.17
N PHE A 28 12.38 -0.95 1.14
CA PHE A 28 12.38 -2.33 1.63
C PHE A 28 11.22 -3.12 1.04
N ALA A 29 11.54 -4.10 0.19
CA ALA A 29 10.57 -5.05 -0.35
C ALA A 29 10.31 -6.19 0.65
N CYS A 30 9.19 -6.15 1.38
CA CYS A 30 8.94 -7.11 2.46
C CYS A 30 8.36 -8.44 1.97
N ASP A 31 8.95 -9.56 2.42
CA ASP A 31 8.38 -10.90 2.22
C ASP A 31 7.22 -11.13 3.20
N MET A 32 6.03 -10.75 2.77
CA MET A 32 4.83 -10.97 3.57
C MET A 32 4.44 -12.45 3.69
N TYR A 33 4.97 -13.35 2.86
CA TYR A 33 4.57 -14.76 2.84
C TYR A 33 5.49 -15.63 3.71
N GLY A 34 6.80 -15.38 3.66
CA GLY A 34 7.82 -16.13 4.38
C GLY A 34 8.05 -17.53 3.81
N ASN A 35 9.05 -18.24 4.34
CA ASN A 35 9.28 -19.67 4.12
C ASN A 35 9.37 -20.09 2.63
N GLY A 36 9.93 -19.24 1.76
CA GLY A 36 10.09 -19.55 0.34
C GLY A 36 8.77 -19.80 -0.40
N VAL A 37 7.66 -19.24 0.09
CA VAL A 37 6.35 -19.33 -0.57
C VAL A 37 6.32 -18.57 -1.90
N ALA A 38 7.15 -17.52 -2.01
CA ALA A 38 7.33 -16.75 -3.24
C ALA A 38 7.75 -17.70 -4.39
N GLY A 39 6.91 -17.78 -5.43
CA GLY A 39 7.13 -18.65 -6.60
C GLY A 39 6.09 -19.77 -6.77
N ASN A 40 5.26 -20.06 -5.76
CA ASN A 40 4.12 -20.97 -5.90
C ASN A 40 2.79 -20.22 -5.73
N ARG A 41 2.02 -20.07 -6.82
CA ARG A 41 0.79 -19.28 -6.84
C ARG A 41 -0.26 -19.79 -5.84
N GLU A 42 -0.48 -21.09 -5.73
CA GLU A 42 -1.46 -21.66 -4.79
C GLU A 42 -1.08 -21.36 -3.34
N ARG A 43 0.20 -21.59 -2.98
CA ARG A 43 0.70 -21.30 -1.64
C ARG A 43 0.62 -19.81 -1.31
N VAL A 44 0.91 -18.94 -2.29
CA VAL A 44 0.76 -17.49 -2.14
C VAL A 44 -0.71 -17.12 -1.90
N MET A 45 -1.65 -17.65 -2.69
CA MET A 45 -3.07 -17.34 -2.52
C MET A 45 -3.62 -17.85 -1.19
N ALA A 46 -3.23 -19.06 -0.76
CA ALA A 46 -3.59 -19.59 0.55
C ALA A 46 -3.07 -18.69 1.69
N ARG A 47 -1.82 -18.23 1.58
CA ARG A 47 -1.23 -17.33 2.57
C ARG A 47 -1.88 -15.95 2.58
N ILE A 48 -2.28 -15.42 1.42
CA ILE A 48 -3.07 -14.18 1.30
C ILE A 48 -4.40 -14.33 2.04
N MET A 49 -5.13 -15.42 1.80
CA MET A 49 -6.43 -15.66 2.45
C MET A 49 -6.28 -15.78 3.96
N GLU A 50 -5.29 -16.53 4.44
CA GLU A 50 -4.99 -16.65 5.87
C GLU A 50 -4.76 -15.28 6.52
N LEU A 51 -3.87 -14.45 5.93
CA LEU A 51 -3.52 -13.15 6.49
C LEU A 51 -4.65 -12.12 6.34
N ARG A 52 -5.48 -12.22 5.29
CA ARG A 52 -6.67 -11.38 5.13
C ARG A 52 -7.69 -11.62 6.25
N ASN A 53 -7.82 -12.86 6.69
CA ASN A 53 -8.75 -13.25 7.74
C ASN A 53 -8.21 -12.99 9.16
N ASP A 54 -6.95 -12.61 9.30
CA ASP A 54 -6.31 -12.26 10.57
C ASP A 54 -5.51 -10.95 10.45
N PRO A 55 -6.21 -9.78 10.53
CA PRO A 55 -5.56 -8.48 10.40
C PRO A 55 -4.49 -8.22 11.47
N ALA A 56 -4.62 -8.82 12.66
CA ALA A 56 -3.63 -8.68 13.73
C ALA A 56 -2.31 -9.37 13.35
N LYS A 57 -2.39 -10.61 12.87
CA LYS A 57 -1.23 -11.35 12.34
C LYS A 57 -0.63 -10.67 11.12
N LEU A 58 -1.46 -10.12 10.24
CA LEU A 58 -0.99 -9.32 9.11
C LEU A 58 -0.16 -8.12 9.57
N CYS A 59 -0.68 -7.34 10.52
CA CYS A 59 0.04 -6.18 11.09
C CYS A 59 1.34 -6.60 11.77
N GLN A 60 1.33 -7.68 12.57
CA GLN A 60 2.52 -8.19 13.23
C GLN A 60 3.64 -8.52 12.23
N ARG A 61 3.28 -9.18 11.11
CA ARG A 61 4.24 -9.51 10.04
C ARG A 61 4.79 -8.27 9.35
N ALA A 62 3.92 -7.35 8.98
CA ALA A 62 4.34 -6.12 8.34
C ALA A 62 5.20 -5.25 9.28
N ARG A 63 4.90 -5.25 10.58
CA ARG A 63 5.68 -4.54 11.60
C ARG A 63 7.12 -5.05 11.69
N ALA A 64 7.35 -6.36 11.59
CA ALA A 64 8.71 -6.90 11.55
C ALA A 64 9.54 -6.34 10.37
N GLY A 65 8.91 -6.10 9.22
CA GLY A 65 9.56 -5.45 8.07
C GLY A 65 9.82 -3.96 8.30
N ILE A 66 8.90 -3.25 8.95
CA ILE A 66 9.10 -1.86 9.37
C ILE A 66 10.26 -1.74 10.35
N ASP A 67 10.32 -2.62 11.36
CA ASP A 67 11.37 -2.60 12.38
C ASP A 67 12.74 -2.92 11.76
N ALA A 68 12.80 -3.90 10.84
CA ALA A 68 14.01 -4.20 10.09
C ALA A 68 14.52 -3.01 9.26
N LEU A 69 13.59 -2.28 8.62
CA LEU A 69 13.90 -1.05 7.89
C LEU A 69 14.36 0.06 8.82
N ALA A 70 13.64 0.30 9.92
CA ALA A 70 13.97 1.31 10.92
C ALA A 70 15.35 1.11 11.57
N SER A 71 15.84 -0.14 11.62
CA SER A 71 17.18 -0.47 12.13
C SER A 71 18.34 -0.13 11.19
N GLN A 72 18.07 0.26 9.94
CA GLN A 72 19.14 0.61 9.00
C GLN A 72 19.71 2.00 9.32
N PRO A 73 21.03 2.20 9.37
CA PRO A 73 21.66 3.48 9.73
C PRO A 73 21.24 4.68 8.86
N GLN A 74 20.74 4.43 7.66
CA GLN A 74 20.34 5.45 6.70
C GLN A 74 18.92 6.00 6.94
N VAL A 75 18.12 5.36 7.81
CA VAL A 75 16.71 5.70 8.05
C VAL A 75 16.61 6.71 9.19
N ASP A 76 16.04 7.88 8.92
CA ASP A 76 15.95 9.01 9.86
C ASP A 76 14.64 9.05 10.66
N GLY A 77 14.07 7.86 10.93
CA GLY A 77 12.93 7.66 11.82
C GLY A 77 11.55 7.93 11.22
N ARG A 78 11.44 8.67 10.11
CA ARG A 78 10.15 8.85 9.41
C ARG A 78 10.00 7.82 8.30
N ILE A 79 9.00 6.93 8.42
CA ILE A 79 8.76 5.84 7.46
C ILE A 79 7.38 6.01 6.83
N ALA A 80 7.31 5.86 5.51
CA ALA A 80 6.05 5.66 4.79
C ALA A 80 5.97 4.23 4.26
N ALA A 81 4.75 3.72 4.08
CA ALA A 81 4.52 2.38 3.52
C ALA A 81 3.63 2.42 2.29
N VAL A 82 4.07 1.77 1.21
CA VAL A 82 3.30 1.64 -0.02
C VAL A 82 2.98 0.18 -0.30
N GLY A 83 1.75 -0.06 -0.73
CA GLY A 83 1.24 -1.39 -0.98
C GLY A 83 0.38 -1.46 -2.23
N TYR A 84 0.55 -2.55 -2.97
CA TYR A 84 -0.22 -2.88 -4.17
C TYR A 84 -1.08 -4.13 -3.91
N CYS A 85 -2.36 -4.12 -4.28
CA CYS A 85 -3.27 -5.26 -4.08
C CYS A 85 -3.29 -5.71 -2.60
N PHE A 86 -2.80 -6.92 -2.28
CA PHE A 86 -2.65 -7.42 -0.91
C PHE A 86 -1.77 -6.50 -0.05
N GLY A 87 -0.72 -5.91 -0.62
CA GLY A 87 0.10 -4.91 0.06
C GLY A 87 -0.72 -3.66 0.39
N GLY A 88 -1.62 -3.24 -0.50
CA GLY A 88 -2.49 -2.07 -0.30
C GLY A 88 -3.44 -2.27 0.88
N MET A 89 -4.01 -3.47 0.99
CA MET A 89 -4.77 -3.88 2.18
C MET A 89 -3.90 -3.87 3.44
N THR A 90 -2.66 -4.36 3.34
CA THR A 90 -1.72 -4.43 4.46
C THR A 90 -1.40 -3.05 5.04
N VAL A 91 -1.12 -2.06 4.19
CA VAL A 91 -0.79 -0.71 4.67
C VAL A 91 -1.99 0.00 5.31
N LEU A 92 -3.20 -0.29 4.84
CA LEU A 92 -4.41 0.21 5.48
C LEU A 92 -4.63 -0.44 6.86
N GLU A 93 -4.35 -1.74 7.00
CA GLU A 93 -4.40 -2.42 8.30
C GLU A 93 -3.36 -1.90 9.29
N LEU A 94 -2.17 -1.53 8.82
CA LEU A 94 -1.16 -0.85 9.65
C LEU A 94 -1.68 0.50 10.15
N ALA A 95 -2.28 1.30 9.27
CA ALA A 95 -2.85 2.60 9.64
C ALA A 95 -4.01 2.46 10.64
N ARG A 96 -4.94 1.52 10.40
CA ARG A 96 -6.02 1.17 11.34
C ARG A 96 -5.49 0.68 12.68
N GLY A 97 -4.37 -0.02 12.67
CA GLY A 97 -3.68 -0.51 13.87
C GLY A 97 -2.94 0.58 14.65
N GLY A 98 -2.93 1.83 14.19
CA GLY A 98 -2.23 2.93 14.85
C GLY A 98 -0.71 2.80 14.83
N ILE A 99 -0.16 2.09 13.84
CA ILE A 99 1.28 1.99 13.65
C ILE A 99 1.83 3.36 13.26
N ASP A 100 2.89 3.78 13.94
CA ASP A 100 3.53 5.09 13.75
C ASP A 100 4.27 5.13 12.40
N LEU A 101 3.59 5.64 11.38
CA LEU A 101 4.08 5.86 10.03
C LEU A 101 3.72 7.29 9.63
N ALA A 102 4.59 7.95 8.88
CA ALA A 102 4.33 9.27 8.33
C ALA A 102 3.12 9.24 7.37
N GLY A 103 3.04 8.19 6.55
CA GLY A 103 1.89 7.96 5.69
C GLY A 103 1.85 6.56 5.08
N VAL A 104 0.67 6.19 4.59
CA VAL A 104 0.41 4.93 3.90
C VAL A 104 -0.23 5.16 2.53
N ILE A 105 0.18 4.37 1.54
CA ILE A 105 -0.29 4.49 0.16
C ILE A 105 -0.79 3.14 -0.33
N SER A 106 -2.11 3.04 -0.49
CA SER A 106 -2.79 1.84 -0.98
C SER A 106 -3.15 2.00 -2.45
N VAL A 107 -2.58 1.15 -3.30
CA VAL A 107 -2.88 1.12 -4.74
C VAL A 107 -3.62 -0.17 -5.06
N HIS A 108 -4.84 -0.04 -5.58
CA HIS A 108 -5.79 -1.14 -5.85
C HIS A 108 -5.88 -2.16 -4.69
N GLY A 109 -5.76 -1.69 -3.45
CA GLY A 109 -5.89 -2.53 -2.26
C GLY A 109 -7.34 -2.80 -1.86
N SER A 110 -7.56 -3.89 -1.13
CA SER A 110 -8.85 -4.12 -0.46
C SER A 110 -9.08 -3.05 0.62
N LEU A 111 -10.22 -2.37 0.55
CA LEU A 111 -10.59 -1.33 1.51
C LEU A 111 -11.37 -1.86 2.71
N GLY A 112 -12.09 -2.98 2.55
CA GLY A 112 -12.85 -3.59 3.65
C GLY A 112 -11.96 -4.23 4.72
N THR A 113 -12.46 -4.30 5.95
CA THR A 113 -11.79 -4.92 7.10
C THR A 113 -12.79 -5.47 8.12
N SER A 114 -12.35 -6.45 8.91
CA SER A 114 -13.06 -6.90 10.12
C SER A 114 -12.68 -6.09 11.38
N ARG A 115 -11.70 -5.19 11.28
CA ARG A 115 -11.17 -4.39 12.39
C ARG A 115 -11.12 -2.90 12.00
N PRO A 116 -12.28 -2.21 11.97
CA PRO A 116 -12.34 -0.82 11.55
C PRO A 116 -11.53 0.11 12.48
N ALA A 117 -11.04 1.22 11.92
CA ALA A 117 -10.34 2.26 12.65
C ALA A 117 -11.18 2.83 13.81
N GLN A 118 -10.51 3.09 14.92
CA GLN A 118 -11.09 3.79 16.07
C GLN A 118 -10.72 5.28 16.01
N PRO A 119 -11.59 6.17 16.53
CA PRO A 119 -11.29 7.61 16.63
C PRO A 119 -9.93 7.89 17.27
N GLY A 120 -9.13 8.71 16.59
CA GLY A 120 -7.82 9.13 17.08
C GLY A 120 -6.71 8.06 17.05
N LEU A 121 -7.00 6.82 16.60
CA LEU A 121 -6.01 5.76 16.52
C LEU A 121 -5.12 5.87 15.28
N VAL A 122 -5.69 6.28 14.15
CA VAL A 122 -4.96 6.43 12.88
C VAL A 122 -4.02 7.64 12.96
N LYS A 123 -2.71 7.39 12.93
CA LYS A 123 -1.68 8.44 12.98
C LYS A 123 -1.11 8.80 11.61
N ALA A 124 -1.06 7.81 10.72
CA ALA A 124 -0.55 7.97 9.37
C ALA A 124 -1.52 8.77 8.50
N LYS A 125 -0.98 9.66 7.66
CA LYS A 125 -1.71 10.21 6.51
C LYS A 125 -2.00 9.08 5.51
N ILE A 126 -3.13 9.11 4.82
CA ILE A 126 -3.55 8.03 3.93
C ILE A 126 -3.75 8.52 2.49
N LEU A 127 -3.15 7.85 1.52
CA LEU A 127 -3.52 7.95 0.10
C LEU A 127 -4.07 6.62 -0.40
N VAL A 128 -5.27 6.64 -0.97
CA VAL A 128 -5.88 5.50 -1.67
C VAL A 128 -5.99 5.80 -3.16
N CYS A 129 -5.46 4.89 -3.97
CA CYS A 129 -5.53 4.91 -5.43
C CYS A 129 -6.37 3.72 -5.93
N HIS A 130 -7.62 3.97 -6.30
CA HIS A 130 -8.62 2.93 -6.54
C HIS A 130 -9.12 2.91 -7.99
N GLY A 131 -9.35 1.72 -8.56
CA GLY A 131 -9.92 1.57 -9.91
C GLY A 131 -11.44 1.58 -9.86
N ALA A 132 -12.10 2.47 -10.60
CA ALA A 132 -13.55 2.65 -10.56
C ALA A 132 -14.37 1.41 -10.94
N LEU A 133 -13.78 0.50 -11.71
CA LEU A 133 -14.42 -0.70 -12.24
C LEU A 133 -13.87 -1.98 -11.59
N ASP A 134 -13.18 -1.87 -10.45
CA ASP A 134 -12.64 -3.01 -9.72
C ASP A 134 -13.79 -3.90 -9.16
N PRO A 135 -14.02 -5.11 -9.70
CA PRO A 135 -15.12 -5.95 -9.23
C PRO A 135 -14.80 -6.64 -7.90
N HIS A 136 -13.54 -6.67 -7.48
CA HIS A 136 -13.09 -7.28 -6.23
C HIS A 136 -13.24 -6.31 -5.04
N VAL A 137 -13.29 -5.02 -5.33
CA VAL A 137 -13.48 -3.94 -4.35
C VAL A 137 -14.52 -2.96 -4.90
N PRO A 138 -15.82 -3.28 -4.78
CA PRO A 138 -16.89 -2.43 -5.33
C PRO A 138 -16.95 -1.06 -4.65
N MET A 139 -17.60 -0.09 -5.31
CA MET A 139 -17.76 1.28 -4.78
C MET A 139 -18.47 1.36 -3.43
N THR A 140 -19.24 0.34 -3.03
CA THR A 140 -19.80 0.25 -1.67
C THR A 140 -18.71 0.13 -0.60
N HIS A 141 -17.59 -0.55 -0.89
CA HIS A 141 -16.43 -0.59 -0.01
C HIS A 141 -15.71 0.76 0.05
N VAL A 142 -15.70 1.51 -1.06
CA VAL A 142 -15.16 2.88 -1.10
C VAL A 142 -15.98 3.78 -0.18
N SER A 143 -17.30 3.76 -0.30
CA SER A 143 -18.19 4.55 0.58
C SER A 143 -17.99 4.17 2.06
N ALA A 144 -17.94 2.87 2.37
CA ALA A 144 -17.71 2.41 3.74
C ALA A 144 -16.35 2.86 4.31
N PHE A 145 -15.30 2.85 3.47
CA PHE A 145 -13.98 3.34 3.86
C PHE A 145 -14.00 4.86 4.15
N VAL A 146 -14.68 5.66 3.32
CA VAL A 146 -14.83 7.10 3.53
C VAL A 146 -15.52 7.38 4.86
N GLU A 147 -16.63 6.70 5.15
CA GLU A 147 -17.34 6.82 6.43
C GLU A 147 -16.45 6.42 7.61
N GLU A 148 -15.71 5.32 7.47
CA GLU A 148 -14.78 4.83 8.49
C GLU A 148 -13.69 5.86 8.81
N MET A 149 -12.97 6.36 7.80
CA MET A 149 -11.86 7.29 7.99
C MET A 149 -12.31 8.65 8.51
N ASN A 150 -13.48 9.15 8.06
CA ASN A 150 -14.09 10.36 8.59
C ASN A 150 -14.41 10.22 10.07
N ARG A 151 -15.08 9.12 10.46
CA ARG A 151 -15.40 8.83 11.86
C ARG A 151 -14.13 8.66 12.71
N ALA A 152 -13.08 8.09 12.15
CA ALA A 152 -11.80 7.92 12.83
C ALA A 152 -11.05 9.26 13.04
N GLY A 153 -11.43 10.31 12.31
CA GLY A 153 -10.71 11.59 12.28
C GLY A 153 -9.35 11.47 11.59
N ALA A 154 -9.21 10.56 10.63
CA ALA A 154 -7.97 10.34 9.89
C ALA A 154 -7.75 11.46 8.84
N ASP A 155 -6.48 11.73 8.53
CA ASP A 155 -6.09 12.54 7.37
C ASP A 155 -5.96 11.62 6.15
N TRP A 156 -6.85 11.77 5.16
CA TRP A 156 -6.93 10.86 4.03
C TRP A 156 -7.26 11.55 2.71
N GLN A 157 -6.76 10.95 1.63
CA GLN A 157 -7.09 11.24 0.24
C GLN A 157 -7.46 9.94 -0.47
N LEU A 158 -8.49 9.98 -1.31
CA LEU A 158 -8.89 8.85 -2.14
C LEU A 158 -9.11 9.33 -3.57
N ILE A 159 -8.43 8.69 -4.52
CA ILE A 159 -8.54 8.98 -5.95
C ILE A 159 -9.14 7.75 -6.63
N VAL A 160 -10.27 7.94 -7.30
CA VAL A 160 -10.94 6.92 -8.11
C VAL A 160 -10.60 7.14 -9.58
N TYR A 161 -10.00 6.13 -10.22
CA TYR A 161 -9.60 6.18 -11.61
C TYR A 161 -10.63 5.50 -12.52
N GLY A 162 -11.31 6.29 -13.34
CA GLY A 162 -12.24 5.79 -14.36
C GLY A 162 -11.56 4.83 -15.34
N GLY A 163 -12.28 3.79 -15.78
CA GLY A 163 -11.79 2.78 -16.72
C GLY A 163 -10.82 1.75 -16.13
N ALA A 164 -10.27 1.99 -14.93
CA ALA A 164 -9.37 1.07 -14.28
C ALA A 164 -10.12 0.00 -13.46
N VAL A 165 -9.62 -1.22 -13.54
CA VAL A 165 -10.02 -2.37 -12.72
C VAL A 165 -8.92 -2.70 -11.70
N HIS A 166 -8.99 -3.84 -11.03
CA HIS A 166 -7.95 -4.27 -10.11
C HIS A 166 -6.60 -4.46 -10.81
N GLY A 167 -5.49 -4.25 -10.10
CA GLY A 167 -4.15 -4.48 -10.65
C GLY A 167 -3.76 -3.54 -11.80
N PHE A 168 -4.41 -2.38 -11.94
CA PHE A 168 -4.18 -1.43 -13.05
C PHE A 168 -2.75 -0.94 -13.26
N THR A 169 -1.83 -1.22 -12.32
CA THR A 169 -0.40 -0.91 -12.44
C THR A 169 0.46 -2.07 -12.94
N HIS A 170 -0.12 -3.25 -13.21
CA HIS A 170 0.62 -4.48 -13.56
C HIS A 170 0.53 -4.75 -15.07
N GLU A 171 1.50 -4.27 -15.85
CA GLU A 171 1.56 -4.42 -17.31
C GLU A 171 1.60 -5.90 -17.75
N ALA A 172 2.48 -6.69 -17.15
CA ALA A 172 2.57 -8.14 -17.34
C ALA A 172 1.72 -8.93 -16.31
N GLY A 173 0.57 -8.38 -15.92
CA GLY A 173 -0.33 -8.98 -14.93
C GLY A 173 -0.89 -10.33 -15.39
N PRO A 174 -1.30 -11.21 -14.45
CA PRO A 174 -1.95 -12.46 -14.80
C PRO A 174 -3.32 -12.19 -15.43
N PHE A 175 -3.72 -13.02 -16.39
CA PHE A 175 -5.07 -12.97 -16.93
C PHE A 175 -6.05 -13.52 -15.88
N VAL A 176 -6.69 -12.61 -15.14
CA VAL A 176 -7.71 -12.90 -14.12
C VAL A 176 -8.90 -11.98 -14.39
N PRO A 177 -10.15 -12.48 -14.41
CA PRO A 177 -11.32 -11.62 -14.56
C PRO A 177 -11.31 -10.44 -13.57
N GLY A 178 -11.50 -9.23 -14.08
CA GLY A 178 -11.46 -8.02 -13.27
C GLY A 178 -10.07 -7.51 -12.90
N VAL A 179 -9.00 -8.09 -13.46
CA VAL A 179 -7.61 -7.64 -13.29
C VAL A 179 -7.03 -7.30 -14.66
N ALA A 180 -6.61 -6.07 -14.87
CA ALA A 180 -6.02 -5.64 -16.14
C ALA A 180 -5.17 -4.38 -15.96
N TYR A 181 -4.12 -4.26 -16.77
CA TYR A 181 -3.31 -3.05 -16.85
C TYR A 181 -4.11 -1.88 -17.42
N HIS A 182 -3.90 -0.67 -16.88
CA HIS A 182 -4.47 0.55 -17.42
C HIS A 182 -3.43 1.68 -17.34
N ALA A 183 -2.69 1.88 -18.43
CA ALA A 183 -1.52 2.76 -18.50
C ALA A 183 -1.77 4.18 -17.98
N GLN A 184 -2.92 4.76 -18.31
CA GLN A 184 -3.26 6.11 -17.87
C GLN A 184 -3.45 6.19 -16.34
N SER A 185 -4.07 5.17 -15.74
CA SER A 185 -4.31 5.14 -14.28
C SER A 185 -3.04 4.79 -13.52
N ASP A 186 -2.18 3.94 -14.09
CA ASP A 186 -0.84 3.70 -13.58
C ASP A 186 -0.05 5.01 -13.49
N ALA A 187 0.08 5.74 -14.60
CA ALA A 187 0.80 7.00 -14.64
C ALA A 187 0.25 8.05 -13.65
N ARG A 188 -1.08 8.20 -13.59
CA ARG A 188 -1.73 9.14 -12.65
C ARG A 188 -1.52 8.73 -11.20
N SER A 189 -1.63 7.44 -10.88
CA SER A 189 -1.41 6.94 -9.52
C SER A 189 0.03 7.11 -9.06
N ALA A 190 1.00 6.97 -9.97
CA ALA A 190 2.40 7.24 -9.68
C ALA A 190 2.65 8.72 -9.38
N ALA A 191 2.03 9.63 -10.15
CA ALA A 191 2.13 11.07 -9.91
C ALA A 191 1.50 11.47 -8.56
N ALA A 192 0.32 10.95 -8.24
CA ALA A 192 -0.33 11.18 -6.95
C ALA A 192 0.52 10.67 -5.77
N MET A 193 1.09 9.46 -5.91
CA MET A 193 2.02 8.90 -4.94
C MET A 193 3.23 9.80 -4.73
N GLN A 194 3.85 10.29 -5.79
CA GLN A 194 5.01 11.18 -5.70
C GLN A 194 4.65 12.48 -4.95
N SER A 195 3.54 13.12 -5.32
CA SER A 195 3.06 14.34 -4.65
C SER A 195 2.79 14.12 -3.16
N PHE A 196 2.18 12.99 -2.82
CA PHE A 196 1.89 12.64 -1.44
C PHE A 196 3.17 12.40 -0.63
N VAL A 197 4.13 11.67 -1.20
CA VAL A 197 5.42 11.44 -0.52
C VAL A 197 6.22 12.74 -0.33
N VAL A 198 6.18 13.66 -1.30
CA VAL A 198 6.74 15.02 -1.16
C VAL A 198 6.14 15.73 0.07
N GLU A 199 4.81 15.69 0.19
CA GLU A 199 4.09 16.28 1.34
C GLU A 199 4.54 15.67 2.67
N LEU A 200 4.67 14.34 2.74
CA LEU A 200 5.04 13.64 3.98
C LEU A 200 6.41 14.05 4.51
N PHE A 201 7.39 14.22 3.61
CA PHE A 201 8.79 14.39 4.00
C PHE A 201 9.29 15.83 3.86
N GLY A 202 8.56 16.69 3.12
CA GLY A 202 8.97 18.06 2.80
C GLY A 202 10.02 18.12 1.70
N TRP A 203 9.99 17.18 0.74
CA TRP A 203 10.98 17.10 -0.32
C TRP A 203 10.87 18.29 -1.30
N ASN A 204 11.86 19.19 -1.27
CA ASN A 204 12.01 20.22 -2.29
C ASN A 204 12.87 19.68 -3.43
N ALA A 205 12.26 19.41 -4.58
CA ALA A 205 12.96 18.97 -5.80
C ALA A 205 14.01 19.98 -6.33
N ASN A 206 14.10 21.19 -5.76
CA ASN A 206 15.07 22.24 -6.09
C ASN A 206 16.26 22.31 -5.12
N ALA A 207 16.38 21.41 -4.15
CA ALA A 207 17.54 21.31 -3.26
C ALA A 207 18.54 20.30 -3.85
N GLY A 208 19.19 20.66 -4.95
CA GLY A 208 20.19 19.85 -5.64
C GLY A 208 20.85 20.65 -6.76
#